data_AF-A0AAU2UTQ2-F1
#
_entry.id   AF-A0AAU2UTQ2-F1
#
_cell.length_a   1.000
_cell.length_b   1.000
_cell.length_c   1.000
_cell.angle_alpha   90.00
_cell.angle_beta   90.00
_cell.angle_gamma   90.00
#
_symmetry.space_group_name_H-M   'P 1'
#
loop_
_entity.id
_entity.type
_entity.pdbx_description
1 polymer ?
#
loop_
_entity_poly.entity_id
_entity_poly.type
_entity_poly.pdbx_seq_one_letter_code
_entity_poly.pdbx_strand_id
1 'polypeptide(L)'
;MQQWILENTFGIQAAGEDERPVKQTQDTKWAANLAAARRFHAREGHLRVPRKHIEQLDAEAVPTGRQDGADGGVVVKLGTWLDNVRKRAVKLAEQRRADLDQLGMRW
;
A
#
# COMPACT_ATOMS: atom_id res chain seq x y z
N MET A 1 -0.47 -11.66 37.03
CA MET A 1 -1.19 -12.92 36.76
C MET A 1 -2.51 -12.53 36.10
N GLN A 2 -2.80 -13.07 34.92
CA GLN A 2 -4.14 -13.15 34.31
C GLN A 2 -4.76 -11.81 33.86
N GLN A 3 -5.44 -11.63 32.72
CA GLN A 3 -5.76 -12.41 31.51
C GLN A 3 -6.52 -11.35 30.66
N TRP A 4 -6.23 -11.20 29.37
CA TRP A 4 -7.09 -10.40 28.48
C TRP A 4 -7.69 -11.32 27.43
N ILE A 5 -9.00 -11.53 27.53
CA ILE A 5 -9.84 -12.17 26.53
C ILE A 5 -10.07 -11.12 25.43
N LEU A 6 -9.56 -11.40 24.23
CA LEU A 6 -9.85 -10.63 23.02
C LEU A 6 -11.01 -11.30 22.29
N GLU A 7 -12.20 -10.77 22.51
CA GLU A 7 -13.33 -10.89 21.60
C GLU A 7 -13.81 -9.47 21.33
N ASN A 8 -13.52 -8.96 20.13
CA ASN A 8 -14.32 -7.89 19.54
C ASN A 8 -14.10 -7.88 18.02
N THR A 9 -14.90 -8.76 17.43
CA THR A 9 -15.57 -8.66 16.15
C THR A 9 -15.79 -7.20 15.72
N PHE A 10 -15.21 -6.86 14.57
CA PHE A 10 -15.48 -5.75 13.66
C PHE A 10 -16.62 -4.78 14.05
N GLY A 11 -16.22 -3.56 14.41
CA GLY A 11 -17.05 -2.36 14.36
C GLY A 11 -16.21 -1.19 13.85
N ILE A 12 -16.27 -0.90 12.55
CA ILE A 12 -15.68 0.30 11.97
C ILE A 12 -16.54 1.48 12.44
N GLN A 13 -16.04 2.24 13.41
CA GLN A 13 -16.51 3.60 13.68
C GLN A 13 -15.43 4.58 13.25
N ALA A 14 -15.85 5.53 12.41
CA ALA A 14 -15.02 6.59 11.87
C ALA A 14 -14.70 7.67 12.92
N ALA A 15 -13.51 8.24 12.75
CA ALA A 15 -13.05 9.57 13.15
C ALA A 15 -12.93 9.89 14.66
N GLY A 16 -11.68 10.05 15.09
CA GLY A 16 -11.27 10.88 16.23
C GLY A 16 -9.94 11.53 15.87
N GLU A 17 -9.93 12.87 15.84
CA GLU A 17 -8.75 13.70 15.66
C GLU A 17 -7.80 13.57 16.87
N ASP A 18 -6.53 13.92 16.66
CA ASP A 18 -5.39 13.98 17.60
C ASP A 18 -4.47 12.76 17.82
N GLU A 19 -3.30 12.89 17.16
CA GLU A 19 -1.97 12.87 17.77
C GLU A 19 -1.27 11.54 18.09
N ARG A 20 -0.58 11.03 17.06
CA ARG A 20 0.85 10.61 17.01
C ARG A 20 1.10 10.08 15.60
N PRO A 21 2.30 10.21 14.99
CA PRO A 21 2.61 9.44 13.81
C PRO A 21 2.68 7.98 14.23
N VAL A 22 1.54 7.29 14.18
CA VAL A 22 1.42 5.86 14.42
C VAL A 22 2.47 5.23 13.51
N LYS A 23 3.44 4.51 14.08
CA LYS A 23 4.51 3.87 13.31
C LYS A 23 3.84 3.13 12.16
N GLN A 24 4.04 3.60 10.93
CA GLN A 24 3.36 3.03 9.77
C GLN A 24 3.60 1.54 9.74
N THR A 25 2.52 0.76 9.81
CA THR A 25 2.61 -0.68 9.71
C THR A 25 3.04 -1.06 8.29
N GLN A 26 3.62 -2.25 8.14
CA GLN A 26 3.95 -2.77 6.83
C GLN A 26 2.71 -2.90 5.94
N ASP A 27 1.53 -3.10 6.54
CA ASP A 27 0.26 -3.24 5.82
C ASP A 27 -0.25 -1.92 5.27
N THR A 28 -0.14 -0.81 6.02
CA THR A 28 -0.47 0.52 5.48
C THR A 28 0.41 0.88 4.29
N LYS A 29 1.71 0.56 4.37
CA LYS A 29 2.64 0.76 3.23
C LYS A 29 2.27 -0.15 2.07
N TRP A 30 1.92 -1.40 2.32
CA TRP A 30 1.46 -2.32 1.29
C TRP A 30 0.23 -1.78 0.56
N ALA A 31 -0.79 -1.35 1.32
CA ALA A 31 -2.02 -0.77 0.78
C ALA A 31 -1.73 0.46 -0.11
N ALA A 32 -0.84 1.36 0.33
CA ALA A 32 -0.44 2.53 -0.47
C ALA A 32 0.16 2.14 -1.82
N ASN A 33 1.08 1.17 -1.81
CA ASN A 33 1.73 0.73 -3.03
C ASN A 33 0.77 -0.03 -3.95
N LEU A 34 -0.13 -0.82 -3.38
CA LEU A 34 -1.15 -1.54 -4.14
C LEU A 34 -2.15 -0.57 -4.78
N ALA A 35 -2.57 0.49 -4.08
CA ALA A 35 -3.40 1.55 -4.63
C ALA A 35 -2.72 2.24 -5.83
N ALA A 36 -1.42 2.54 -5.71
CA ALA A 36 -0.63 3.07 -6.82
C ALA A 36 -0.55 2.10 -8.01
N ALA A 37 -0.36 0.80 -7.75
CA ALA A 37 -0.37 -0.22 -8.79
C ALA A 37 -1.73 -0.31 -9.50
N ARG A 38 -2.84 -0.23 -8.74
CA ARG A 38 -4.20 -0.19 -9.30
C ARG A 38 -4.43 1.04 -10.16
N ARG A 39 -4.00 2.23 -9.72
CA ARG A 39 -4.09 3.47 -10.51
C ARG A 39 -3.32 3.37 -11.83
N PHE A 40 -2.08 2.88 -11.79
CA PHE A 40 -1.28 2.64 -12.99
C PHE A 40 -1.95 1.62 -13.91
N HIS A 41 -2.41 0.49 -13.37
CA HIS A 41 -3.09 -0.54 -14.14
C HIS A 41 -4.41 -0.05 -14.75
N ALA A 42 -5.20 0.75 -14.05
CA ALA A 42 -6.43 1.32 -14.59
C ALA A 42 -6.17 2.21 -15.80
N ARG A 43 -5.04 2.93 -15.83
CA ARG A 43 -4.64 3.80 -16.94
C ARG A 43 -3.99 3.03 -18.09
N GLU A 44 -3.12 2.08 -17.78
CA GLU A 44 -2.22 1.44 -18.77
C GLU A 44 -2.66 0.00 -19.14
N GLY A 45 -3.56 -0.61 -18.38
CA GLY A 45 -3.99 -2.01 -18.55
C GLY A 45 -2.93 -3.06 -18.22
N HIS A 46 -1.79 -2.66 -17.64
CA HIS A 46 -0.69 -3.58 -17.31
C HIS A 46 0.19 -3.06 -16.16
N LEU A 47 1.02 -3.93 -15.58
CA LEU A 47 2.05 -3.57 -14.58
C LEU A 47 3.50 -3.55 -15.13
N ARG A 48 3.67 -3.13 -16.39
CA ARG A 48 4.99 -2.89 -17.00
C ARG A 48 5.53 -1.50 -16.64
N VAL A 49 5.76 -1.29 -15.34
CA VAL A 49 6.14 0.00 -14.80
C VAL A 49 7.65 0.25 -14.99
N PRO A 50 8.08 1.37 -15.62
CA PRO A 50 9.49 1.75 -15.67
C PRO A 50 10.09 1.91 -14.28
N ARG A 51 11.35 1.52 -14.07
CA ARG A 51 11.97 1.47 -12.73
C ARG A 51 11.93 2.80 -11.96
N LYS A 52 12.07 3.93 -12.65
CA LYS A 52 12.05 5.28 -12.06
C LYS A 52 10.63 5.89 -11.97
N HIS A 53 9.60 5.15 -12.36
CA HIS A 53 8.22 5.64 -12.35
C HIS A 53 7.72 5.90 -10.93
N ILE A 54 6.98 7.00 -10.81
CA ILE A 54 6.38 7.48 -9.57
C ILE A 54 4.90 7.71 -9.83
N GLU A 55 4.06 7.24 -8.91
CA GLU A 55 2.64 7.58 -8.84
C GLU A 55 2.40 8.54 -7.68
N GLN A 56 1.49 9.47 -7.89
CA GLN A 56 0.98 10.36 -6.84
C GLN A 56 -0.44 9.92 -6.51
N LEU A 57 -0.71 9.69 -5.23
CA LEU A 57 -2.03 9.38 -4.70
C LEU A 57 -2.50 10.53 -3.82
N ASP A 58 -3.80 10.73 -3.77
CA ASP A 58 -4.41 11.72 -2.90
C ASP A 58 -4.24 11.28 -1.43
N ALA A 59 -4.01 12.23 -0.52
CA ALA A 59 -3.79 11.93 0.91
C ALA A 59 -4.99 11.23 1.55
N GLU A 60 -6.20 11.52 1.08
CA GLU A 60 -7.44 10.88 1.53
C GLU A 60 -7.55 9.43 1.05
N ALA A 61 -6.94 9.09 -0.10
CA ALA A 61 -7.05 7.77 -0.69
C ALA A 61 -6.27 6.70 0.09
N VAL A 62 -5.23 7.11 0.82
CA VAL A 62 -4.45 6.18 1.66
C VAL A 62 -3.97 6.87 2.92
N PRO A 63 -4.31 6.35 4.12
CA PRO A 63 -3.84 6.91 5.38
C PRO A 63 -2.37 6.56 5.57
N THR A 64 -1.47 7.35 5.00
CA THR A 64 -0.02 7.17 5.14
C THR A 64 0.61 8.48 5.57
N GLY A 65 1.44 8.44 6.60
CA GLY A 65 2.33 9.54 6.97
C GLY A 65 3.46 9.83 5.96
N ARG A 66 3.40 9.30 4.72
CA ARG A 66 4.28 9.72 3.62
C ARG A 66 3.52 10.75 2.80
N GLN A 67 3.73 12.01 3.12
CA GLN A 67 3.20 13.17 2.38
C GLN A 67 4.42 13.86 1.78
N ASP A 68 4.90 13.34 0.66
CA ASP A 68 6.11 13.85 -0.02
C ASP A 68 5.75 14.54 -1.35
N GLY A 69 4.45 14.66 -1.67
CA GLY A 69 3.94 15.26 -2.91
C GLY A 69 3.82 16.77 -2.82
N ALA A 70 4.02 17.46 -3.94
CA ALA A 70 3.95 18.93 -4.01
C ALA A 70 2.60 19.49 -3.51
N ASP A 71 1.52 18.73 -3.72
CA ASP A 71 0.15 19.11 -3.35
C ASP A 71 -0.36 18.37 -2.09
N GLY A 72 0.54 17.90 -1.23
CA GLY A 72 0.19 17.14 -0.02
C GLY A 72 -0.16 15.67 -0.26
N GLY A 73 -0.08 15.22 -1.51
CA GLY A 73 -0.31 13.82 -1.90
C GLY A 73 0.80 12.85 -1.43
N VAL A 74 0.47 11.56 -1.51
CA VAL A 74 1.35 10.45 -1.22
C VAL A 74 2.16 10.08 -2.46
N VAL A 75 3.48 10.19 -2.37
CA VAL A 75 4.38 9.80 -3.45
C VAL A 75 4.79 8.33 -3.31
N VAL A 76 4.47 7.54 -4.34
CA VAL A 76 4.82 6.13 -4.42
C VAL A 76 5.81 5.91 -5.55
N LYS A 77 7.04 5.48 -5.21
CA LYS A 77 8.06 5.04 -6.16
C LYS A 77 7.71 3.66 -6.74
N LEU A 78 6.62 3.59 -7.49
CA LEU A 78 5.97 2.34 -7.92
C LEU A 78 6.93 1.41 -8.67
N GLY A 79 7.75 1.95 -9.59
CA GLY A 79 8.70 1.15 -10.35
C GLY A 79 9.78 0.50 -9.49
N THR A 80 10.25 1.20 -8.46
CA THR A 80 11.22 0.66 -7.50
C THR A 80 10.58 -0.38 -6.59
N TRP A 81 9.36 -0.13 -6.15
CA TRP A 81 8.63 -1.07 -5.30
C TRP A 81 8.35 -2.39 -6.03
N LEU A 82 7.83 -2.35 -7.27
CA LEU A 82 7.57 -3.56 -8.06
C LEU A 82 8.85 -4.36 -8.34
N ASP A 83 9.97 -3.70 -8.64
CA ASP A 83 11.26 -4.38 -8.79
C ASP A 83 11.71 -5.11 -7.51
N ASN A 84 11.54 -4.46 -6.35
CA ASN A 84 11.85 -5.08 -5.07
C ASN A 84 10.91 -6.24 -4.73
N VAL A 85 9.63 -6.13 -5.08
CA VAL A 85 8.64 -7.20 -4.91
C VAL A 85 9.01 -8.41 -5.75
N ARG A 86 9.38 -8.24 -7.03
CA ARG A 86 9.87 -9.35 -7.89
C ARG A 86 11.08 -10.05 -7.29
N LYS A 87 12.09 -9.28 -6.88
CA LYS A 87 13.31 -9.81 -6.24
C LYS A 87 13.04 -10.61 -4.97
N ARG A 88 11.94 -10.34 -4.28
CA ARG A 88 11.55 -10.98 -3.02
C ARG A 88 10.32 -11.87 -3.17
N ALA A 89 9.92 -12.20 -4.40
CA ALA A 89 8.69 -12.95 -4.69
C ALA A 89 8.62 -14.29 -3.94
N VAL A 90 9.77 -14.96 -3.79
CA VAL A 90 9.88 -16.24 -3.06
C VAL A 90 9.46 -16.13 -1.59
N LYS A 91 9.59 -14.95 -0.98
CA LYS A 91 9.24 -14.69 0.42
C LYS A 91 7.95 -13.88 0.57
N LEU A 92 7.23 -13.64 -0.52
CA LEU A 92 6.01 -12.84 -0.49
C LEU A 92 4.86 -13.70 0.04
N ALA A 93 4.06 -13.13 0.95
CA ALA A 93 2.85 -13.78 1.41
C ALA A 93 1.91 -14.07 0.23
N GLU A 94 1.22 -15.21 0.27
CA GLU A 94 0.37 -15.68 -0.83
C GLU A 94 -0.72 -14.66 -1.20
N GLN A 95 -1.39 -14.07 -0.21
CA GLN A 95 -2.40 -13.03 -0.44
C GLN A 95 -1.83 -11.82 -1.20
N ARG A 96 -0.62 -11.38 -0.82
CA ARG A 96 0.06 -10.25 -1.47
C ARG A 96 0.50 -10.57 -2.89
N ARG A 97 0.79 -11.84 -3.16
CA ARG A 97 1.07 -12.35 -4.50
C ARG A 97 -0.20 -12.30 -5.35
N ALA A 98 -1.30 -12.84 -4.82
CA ALA A 98 -2.60 -12.85 -5.48
C ALA A 98 -3.10 -11.44 -5.82
N ASP A 99 -2.95 -10.47 -4.91
CA ASP A 99 -3.32 -9.06 -5.15
C ASP A 99 -2.64 -8.49 -6.40
N LEU A 100 -1.38 -8.85 -6.64
CA LEU A 100 -0.59 -8.39 -7.78
C LEU A 100 -0.86 -9.21 -9.05
N ASP A 101 -1.12 -10.50 -8.90
CA ASP A 101 -1.52 -11.37 -10.01
C ASP A 101 -2.83 -10.92 -10.64
N GLN A 102 -3.80 -10.46 -9.83
CA GLN A 102 -5.04 -9.83 -10.31
C GLN A 102 -4.80 -8.59 -11.17
N LEU A 103 -3.66 -7.92 -11.01
CA LEU A 103 -3.24 -6.76 -11.80
C LEU A 103 -2.32 -7.15 -12.97
N GLY A 104 -2.21 -8.44 -13.29
CA GLY A 104 -1.38 -8.94 -14.37
C GLY A 104 0.12 -8.82 -14.09
N MET A 105 0.52 -8.85 -12.81
CA MET A 105 1.93 -8.82 -12.44
C MET A 105 2.68 -10.00 -13.05
N ARG A 106 3.83 -9.69 -13.66
CA ARG A 106 4.80 -10.68 -14.10
C ARG A 106 5.92 -10.73 -13.07
N TRP A 107 6.23 -11.93 -12.61
CA TRP A 107 7.23 -12.21 -11.58
C TRP A 107 8.62 -12.31 -12.17
#